data_AF-A0A923YQ99-F1
#
_entry.id   AF-A0A923YQ99-F1
#
_cell.length_a   1.000
_cell.length_b   1.000
_cell.length_c   1.000
_cell.angle_alpha   90.00
_cell.angle_beta   90.00
_cell.angle_gamma   90.00
#
_symmetry.space_group_name_H-M   'P 1'
#
loop_
_entity.id
_entity.type
_entity.pdbx_description
1 polymer ?
#
loop_
_entity_poly.entity_id
_entity_poly.type
_entity_poly.pdbx_seq_one_letter_code
_entity_poly.pdbx_strand_id
1 'polypeptide(L)'
;AQKFIKHFTTLGVDAFLVADLMLYAIEIAQIYTAEKFINADLFYKSILTSYQQTISYLIKEGVLNDFKNRVVAINNEAVRQNWQNANEFNAILERFDY
;
A
#
# COMPACT_ATOMS: atom_id res chain seq x y z
N ALA A 1 9.88 6.56 -5.96
CA ALA A 1 8.44 6.79 -5.80
C ALA A 1 8.11 7.84 -4.73
N GLN A 2 8.45 7.63 -3.45
CA GLN A 2 7.97 8.45 -2.32
C GLN A 2 8.24 9.97 -2.41
N LYS A 3 9.38 10.40 -2.96
CA LYS A 3 9.68 11.83 -3.21
C LYS A 3 8.72 12.47 -4.21
N PHE A 4 8.31 11.73 -5.24
CA PHE A 4 7.38 12.20 -6.26
C PHE A 4 5.94 12.25 -5.74
N ILE A 5 5.52 11.24 -4.96
CA ILE A 5 4.19 11.24 -4.32
C ILE A 5 4.02 12.49 -3.45
N LYS A 6 4.99 12.80 -2.59
CA LYS A 6 4.97 14.04 -1.79
C LYS A 6 4.91 15.30 -2.65
N HIS A 7 5.65 15.33 -3.76
CA HIS A 7 5.65 16.47 -4.66
C HIS A 7 4.29 16.65 -5.36
N PHE A 8 3.67 15.57 -5.84
CA PHE A 8 2.36 15.62 -6.49
C PHE A 8 1.26 16.07 -5.55
N THR A 9 1.26 15.62 -4.29
CA THR A 9 0.32 16.12 -3.29
C THR A 9 0.48 17.62 -3.06
N THR A 10 1.72 18.13 -2.99
CA THR A 10 1.97 19.58 -2.85
C THR A 10 1.53 20.39 -4.07
N LEU A 11 1.62 19.81 -5.26
CA LEU A 11 1.19 20.43 -6.51
C LEU A 11 -0.34 20.41 -6.73
N GLY A 12 -1.11 19.82 -5.81
CA GLY A 12 -2.56 19.71 -5.94
C GLY A 12 -3.00 18.75 -7.05
N VAL A 13 -2.19 17.72 -7.35
CA VAL A 13 -2.57 16.66 -8.28
C VAL A 13 -3.79 15.92 -7.73
N ASP A 14 -4.68 15.53 -8.64
CA ASP A 14 -5.91 14.79 -8.34
C ASP A 14 -5.65 13.59 -7.42
N ALA A 15 -6.49 13.47 -6.38
CA ALA A 15 -6.32 12.47 -5.34
C ALA A 15 -6.45 11.03 -5.85
N PHE A 16 -7.28 10.78 -6.88
CA PHE A 16 -7.40 9.46 -7.48
C PHE A 16 -6.11 9.06 -8.20
N LEU A 17 -5.45 9.99 -8.90
CA LEU A 17 -4.19 9.70 -9.57
C LEU A 17 -3.06 9.41 -8.58
N VAL A 18 -2.99 10.17 -7.48
CA VAL A 18 -1.99 9.94 -6.43
C VAL A 18 -2.25 8.61 -5.74
N ALA A 19 -3.52 8.32 -5.39
CA ALA A 19 -3.95 7.05 -4.81
C ALA A 19 -3.59 5.85 -5.69
N ASP A 20 -3.92 5.94 -6.99
CA ASP A 20 -3.62 4.89 -7.97
C ASP A 20 -2.12 4.59 -8.05
N LEU A 21 -1.29 5.63 -8.10
CA LEU A 21 0.16 5.50 -8.13
C LEU A 21 0.72 4.87 -6.85
N MET A 22 0.19 5.25 -5.68
CA MET A 22 0.62 4.70 -4.39
C MET A 22 0.31 3.19 -4.29
N LEU A 23 -0.90 2.79 -4.68
CA LEU A 23 -1.32 1.39 -4.68
C LEU A 23 -0.53 0.58 -5.71
N TYR A 24 -0.37 1.11 -6.93
CA TYR A 24 0.37 0.46 -8.00
C TYR A 24 1.83 0.18 -7.62
N ALA A 25 2.48 1.10 -6.90
CA ALA A 25 3.83 0.89 -6.41
C ALA A 25 3.94 -0.32 -5.47
N ILE A 26 2.93 -0.57 -4.64
CA ILE A 26 2.88 -1.73 -3.74
C ILE A 26 2.59 -3.01 -4.52
N GLU A 27 1.66 -2.97 -5.47
CA GLU A 27 1.32 -4.11 -6.34
C GLU A 27 2.55 -4.59 -7.15
N ILE A 28 3.34 -3.67 -7.69
CA ILE A 28 4.60 -4.01 -8.36
C ILE A 28 5.60 -4.69 -7.41
N ALA A 29 5.67 -4.24 -6.16
CA ALA A 29 6.51 -4.89 -5.15
C ALA A 29 6.04 -6.33 -4.89
N GLN A 30 4.73 -6.57 -4.86
CA GLN A 30 4.15 -7.90 -4.68
C GLN A 30 4.34 -8.82 -5.89
N ILE A 31 4.23 -8.29 -7.10
CA ILE A 31 4.54 -9.04 -8.33
C ILE A 31 6.01 -9.46 -8.30
N TYR A 32 6.91 -8.53 -7.94
CA TYR A 32 8.33 -8.82 -7.87
C TYR A 32 8.68 -9.90 -6.83
N THR A 33 8.07 -9.87 -5.64
CA THR A 33 8.30 -10.90 -4.61
C THR A 33 7.66 -12.25 -4.93
N ALA A 34 6.57 -12.28 -5.72
CA ALA A 34 5.97 -13.52 -6.18
C ALA A 34 6.90 -14.30 -7.12
N GLU A 35 7.70 -13.59 -7.93
CA GLU A 35 8.67 -14.20 -8.84
C GLU A 35 10.03 -14.44 -8.17
N LYS A 36 10.43 -13.59 -7.22
CA LYS A 36 11.75 -13.62 -6.59
C LYS A 36 11.65 -13.40 -5.09
N PHE A 37 12.02 -14.43 -4.33
CA PHE A 37 12.13 -14.29 -2.88
C PHE A 37 13.17 -13.22 -2.51
N ILE A 38 12.75 -12.28 -1.66
CA ILE A 38 13.62 -11.24 -1.12
C ILE A 38 13.96 -11.59 0.33
N ASN A 39 15.24 -11.85 0.59
CA ASN A 39 15.77 -12.09 1.94
C ASN A 39 16.24 -10.77 2.59
N ALA A 40 15.34 -9.80 2.74
CA ALA A 40 15.65 -8.51 3.35
C ALA A 40 14.46 -7.95 4.13
N ASP A 41 14.51 -8.00 5.46
CA ASP A 41 13.44 -7.51 6.34
C ASP A 41 13.10 -6.03 6.11
N LEU A 42 14.10 -5.22 5.76
CA LEU A 42 13.92 -3.81 5.45
C LEU A 42 13.00 -3.59 4.25
N PHE A 43 12.99 -4.51 3.28
CA PHE A 43 12.07 -4.44 2.14
C PHE A 43 10.63 -4.53 2.64
N TYR A 44 10.28 -5.60 3.36
CA TYR A 44 8.91 -5.82 3.85
C TYR A 44 8.44 -4.70 4.78
N LYS A 45 9.31 -4.20 5.68
CA LYS A 45 9.03 -3.03 6.53
C LYS A 45 8.74 -1.76 5.72
N SER A 46 9.47 -1.54 4.63
CA SER A 46 9.24 -0.38 3.76
C SER A 46 7.92 -0.46 3.00
N ILE A 47 7.50 -1.66 2.57
CA ILE A 47 6.21 -1.84 1.90
C ILE A 47 5.05 -1.70 2.89
N LEU A 48 5.16 -2.26 4.10
CA LEU A 48 4.17 -2.06 5.17
C LEU A 48 3.97 -0.57 5.50
N THR A 49 5.07 0.19 5.59
CA THR A 49 5.03 1.64 5.79
C THR A 49 4.30 2.33 4.64
N SER A 50 4.56 1.91 3.40
CA SER A 50 3.91 2.45 2.21
C SER A 50 2.41 2.12 2.19
N TYR A 51 2.03 0.92 2.60
CA TYR A 51 0.64 0.49 2.74
C TYR A 51 -0.12 1.35 3.77
N GLN A 52 0.45 1.53 4.97
CA GLN A 52 -0.13 2.39 6.00
C GLN A 52 -0.29 3.85 5.53
N GLN A 53 0.73 4.40 4.86
CA GLN A 53 0.67 5.74 4.29
C GLN A 53 -0.41 5.86 3.22
N THR A 54 -0.55 4.84 2.38
CA THR A 54 -1.56 4.80 1.30
C THR A 54 -2.97 4.83 1.89
N ILE A 55 -3.29 3.94 2.84
CA ILE A 55 -4.60 3.96 3.50
C ILE A 55 -4.87 5.29 4.20
N SER A 56 -3.88 5.83 4.92
CA SER A 56 -4.02 7.12 5.59
C SER A 56 -4.32 8.26 4.60
N TYR A 57 -3.69 8.23 3.42
CA TYR A 57 -3.95 9.19 2.34
C TYR A 57 -5.36 9.02 1.77
N LEU A 58 -5.75 7.78 1.44
CA LEU A 58 -7.08 7.47 0.90
C LEU A 58 -8.22 7.96 1.81
N ILE A 59 -8.06 7.79 3.13
CA ILE A 59 -9.02 8.28 4.14
C ILE A 59 -9.04 9.81 4.18
N LYS A 60 -7.86 10.42 4.26
CA LYS A 60 -7.70 11.87 4.34
C LYS A 60 -8.36 12.59 3.17
N GLU A 61 -8.25 12.03 1.96
CA GLU A 61 -8.81 12.60 0.75
C GLU A 61 -10.24 12.11 0.45
N GLY A 62 -10.80 11.21 1.27
CA GLY A 62 -12.19 10.75 1.15
C GLY A 62 -12.46 9.75 0.01
N VAL A 63 -11.41 9.11 -0.53
CA VAL A 63 -11.49 8.22 -1.71
C VAL A 63 -11.30 6.73 -1.37
N LEU A 64 -11.22 6.36 -0.08
CA LEU A 64 -10.97 4.97 0.34
C LEU A 64 -11.96 3.97 -0.26
N ASN A 65 -13.25 4.30 -0.33
CA ASN A 65 -14.28 3.39 -0.81
C ASN A 65 -14.06 2.99 -2.28
N ASP A 66 -13.55 3.91 -3.11
CA ASP A 66 -13.25 3.65 -4.52
C ASP A 66 -12.06 2.69 -4.69
N PHE A 67 -11.15 2.66 -3.71
CA PHE A 67 -9.93 1.86 -3.74
C PHE A 67 -9.93 0.66 -2.79
N LYS A 68 -11.02 0.44 -2.03
CA LYS A 68 -11.12 -0.59 -0.99
C LYS A 68 -10.76 -1.98 -1.50
N ASN A 69 -11.22 -2.34 -2.70
CA ASN A 69 -10.92 -3.63 -3.32
C ASN A 69 -9.41 -3.85 -3.52
N ARG A 70 -8.66 -2.81 -3.90
CA ARG A 70 -7.21 -2.90 -4.10
C ARG A 70 -6.46 -2.95 -2.77
N VAL A 71 -6.91 -2.18 -1.78
CA VAL A 71 -6.35 -2.24 -0.42
C VAL A 71 -6.48 -3.65 0.15
N VAL A 72 -7.67 -4.24 0.08
CA VAL A 72 -7.93 -5.62 0.53
C VAL A 72 -7.12 -6.64 -0.28
N ALA A 73 -7.02 -6.47 -1.60
CA ALA A 73 -6.22 -7.35 -2.45
C ALA A 73 -4.74 -7.34 -2.07
N ILE A 74 -4.16 -6.16 -1.81
CA ILE A 74 -2.77 -6.02 -1.34
C ILE A 74 -2.57 -6.74 0.00
N ASN A 75 -3.49 -6.59 0.95
CA ASN A 75 -3.43 -7.31 2.22
C ASN A 75 -3.42 -8.82 2.01
N ASN A 76 -4.39 -9.33 1.25
CA ASN A 76 -4.54 -10.76 0.98
C ASN A 76 -3.33 -11.33 0.24
N GLU A 77 -2.70 -10.55 -0.63
CA GLU A 77 -1.51 -10.95 -1.36
C GLU A 77 -0.29 -11.09 -0.43
N ALA A 78 -0.12 -10.18 0.54
CA ALA A 78 0.93 -10.30 1.56
C ALA A 78 0.76 -11.57 2.41
N VAL A 79 -0.49 -11.90 2.78
CA VAL A 79 -0.84 -13.15 3.46
C VAL A 79 -0.54 -14.36 2.58
N ARG A 80 -0.98 -14.35 1.32
CA ARG A 80 -0.79 -15.44 0.36
C ARG A 80 0.69 -15.76 0.12
N GLN A 81 1.53 -14.74 0.03
CA GLN A 81 2.97 -14.90 -0.15
C GLN A 81 3.73 -15.23 1.14
N ASN A 82 3.03 -15.40 2.28
CA ASN A 82 3.62 -15.64 3.59
C ASN A 82 4.65 -14.55 3.98
N TRP A 83 4.33 -13.28 3.70
CA TRP A 83 5.19 -12.19 4.14
C TRP A 83 5.31 -12.19 5.66
N GLN A 84 6.52 -11.98 6.16
CA GLN A 84 6.85 -12.02 7.60
C GLN A 84 6.02 -11.04 8.45
N ASN A 85 5.48 -9.99 7.83
CA ASN A 85 4.71 -8.93 8.45
C ASN A 85 3.22 -8.92 8.02
N ALA A 86 2.70 -10.04 7.51
CA ALA A 86 1.32 -10.14 7.05
C ALA A 86 0.29 -9.85 8.18
N ASN A 87 0.63 -10.15 9.43
CA ASN A 87 -0.23 -9.84 10.58
C ASN A 87 -0.41 -8.33 10.77
N GLU A 88 0.64 -7.55 10.54
CA GLU A 88 0.59 -6.09 10.61
C GLU A 88 -0.22 -5.49 9.45
N PHE A 89 -0.20 -6.11 8.27
CA PHE A 89 -1.13 -5.73 7.19
C PHE A 89 -2.59 -5.92 7.61
N ASN A 90 -2.93 -7.08 8.20
CA ASN A 90 -4.28 -7.36 8.69
C ASN A 90 -4.70 -6.36 9.77
N ALA A 91 -3.85 -6.11 10.76
CA ALA A 91 -4.14 -5.16 11.84
C ALA A 91 -4.36 -3.73 11.33
N ILE A 92 -3.62 -3.32 10.30
CA ILE A 92 -3.85 -2.04 9.62
C ILE A 92 -5.21 -2.04 8.93
N LEU A 93 -5.52 -3.07 8.13
CA LEU A 93 -6.80 -3.14 7.41
C LEU A 93 -8.00 -3.11 8.37
N GLU A 94 -7.97 -3.92 9.42
CA GLU A 94 -9.02 -3.98 10.45
C GLU A 94 -9.23 -2.62 11.12
N ARG A 95 -8.15 -1.91 11.46
CA ARG A 95 -8.27 -0.59 12.12
C ARG A 95 -9.00 0.46 11.27
N PHE A 96 -9.02 0.29 9.95
CA PHE A 96 -9.59 1.25 9.01
C PHE A 96 -10.89 0.78 8.34
N ASP A 97 -11.31 -0.46 8.60
CA ASP A 97 -12.61 -1.00 8.18
C ASP A 97 -13.75 -0.72 9.19
N TYR A 98 -13.42 -0.17 10.37
CA TYR A 98 -14.35 0.27 11.45
C TYR A 98 -14.19 1.77 11.74
#